data_AF-A0A2Y9C3C4-F1
#
_entry.id   AF-A0A2Y9C3C4-F1
#
_cell.length_a   1.000
_cell.length_b   1.000
_cell.length_c   1.000
_cell.angle_alpha   90.00
_cell.angle_beta   90.00
_cell.angle_gamma   90.00
#
_symmetry.space_group_name_H-M   'P 1'
#
loop_
_entity.id
_entity.type
_entity.pdbx_description
1 polymer ?
#
loop_
_entity_poly.entity_id
_entity_poly.type
_entity_poly.pdbx_seq_one_letter_code
_entity_poly.pdbx_strand_id
1 'polypeptide(L)'
;MLTHEAPISVAEAFFGSIDSPKTRRPSRTSLALEKMLALHRPRSWAFGHWHERRDWPVDGTRFIALEEGGWVDLPDQKMPPSMARPR
;
A
#
# COMPACT_ATOMS: atom_id res chain seq x y z
N MET A 1 -7.10 -1.01 -1.22
CA MET A 1 -6.59 -1.97 -0.23
C MET A 1 -6.22 -1.21 1.04
N LEU A 2 -6.44 -1.80 2.20
CA LEU A 2 -6.21 -1.20 3.52
C LEU A 2 -5.40 -2.17 4.37
N THR A 3 -4.27 -1.73 4.91
CA THR A 3 -3.40 -2.55 5.77
C THR A 3 -2.80 -1.71 6.89
N HIS A 4 -2.33 -2.36 7.96
CA HIS A 4 -1.51 -1.64 8.95
C HIS A 4 -0.09 -1.40 8.41
N GLU A 5 0.45 -2.32 7.62
CA GLU A 5 1.85 -2.35 7.18
C GLU A 5 1.97 -2.16 5.66
N ALA A 6 3.16 -1.78 5.17
CA ALA A 6 3.48 -1.68 3.75
C ALA A 6 4.15 -2.95 3.18
N PRO A 7 3.99 -3.24 1.88
CA PRO A 7 4.93 -4.09 1.15
C PRO A 7 6.38 -3.61 1.31
N ILE A 8 7.36 -4.51 1.35
CA ILE A 8 8.75 -4.13 1.61
C ILE A 8 9.30 -3.16 0.55
N SER A 9 9.01 -3.41 -0.73
CA SER A 9 9.48 -2.54 -1.83
C SER A 9 8.92 -1.11 -1.71
N VAL A 10 7.67 -1.00 -1.27
CA VAL A 10 6.99 0.30 -1.06
C VAL A 10 7.55 1.01 0.16
N ALA A 11 7.79 0.29 1.26
CA ALA A 11 8.42 0.84 2.45
C ALA A 11 9.81 1.40 2.14
N GLU A 12 10.61 0.66 1.36
CA GLU A 12 11.94 1.09 0.94
C GLU A 12 11.89 2.36 0.08
N ALA A 13 10.95 2.39 -0.88
CA ALA A 13 10.76 3.55 -1.75
C ALA A 13 10.34 4.81 -0.96
N PHE A 14 9.59 4.66 0.13
CA PHE A 14 9.01 5.78 0.87
C PHE A 14 9.90 6.29 2.01
N PHE A 15 10.55 5.37 2.72
CA PHE A 15 11.22 5.65 3.99
C PHE A 15 12.73 5.37 3.98
N GLY A 16 13.29 4.92 2.85
CA GLY A 16 14.72 4.71 2.64
C GLY A 16 15.10 3.24 2.43
N SER A 17 16.30 3.00 1.90
CA SER A 17 16.78 1.65 1.53
C SER A 17 16.73 0.66 2.70
N ILE A 18 16.88 -0.64 2.41
CA ILE A 18 17.00 -1.72 3.41
C ILE A 18 18.09 -1.45 4.48
N ASP A 19 18.97 -0.46 4.31
CA ASP A 19 19.96 -0.11 5.33
C ASP A 19 19.43 0.90 6.37
N SER A 20 18.26 1.50 6.15
CA SER A 20 17.63 2.37 7.14
C SER A 20 17.23 1.54 8.38
N PRO A 21 17.41 2.04 9.61
CA PRO A 21 16.97 1.35 10.82
C PRO A 21 15.50 0.92 10.78
N LYS A 22 14.66 1.65 10.02
CA LYS A 22 13.22 1.39 9.91
C LYS A 22 12.87 0.25 8.93
N THR A 23 13.72 -0.04 7.95
CA THR A 23 13.47 -1.02 6.86
C THR A 23 14.43 -2.21 6.87
N ARG A 24 15.50 -2.16 7.68
CA ARG A 24 16.57 -3.17 7.77
C ARG A 24 16.15 -4.58 8.17
N ARG A 25 15.00 -4.72 8.81
CA ARG A 25 14.43 -6.03 9.13
C ARG A 25 12.96 -6.04 8.74
N PRO A 26 12.63 -6.47 7.52
CA PRO A 26 11.24 -6.51 7.12
C PRO A 26 10.45 -7.46 8.02
N SER A 27 9.23 -7.06 8.38
CA SER A 27 8.32 -7.90 9.12
C SER A 27 7.83 -9.07 8.25
N ARG A 28 7.36 -10.16 8.87
CA ARG A 28 6.71 -11.25 8.12
C ARG A 28 5.49 -10.75 7.35
N THR A 29 4.82 -9.72 7.86
CA THR A 29 3.69 -9.04 7.22
C THR A 29 4.15 -8.30 5.97
N SER A 30 5.21 -7.48 6.02
CA SER A 30 5.66 -6.74 4.83
C SER A 30 6.10 -7.67 3.69
N LEU A 31 6.75 -8.79 4.02
CA LEU A 31 7.10 -9.84 3.04
C LEU A 31 5.86 -10.54 2.46
N ALA A 32 4.82 -10.77 3.25
CA ALA A 32 3.57 -11.34 2.75
C ALA A 32 2.83 -10.36 1.84
N LEU A 33 2.79 -9.08 2.20
CA LEU A 33 2.17 -8.02 1.41
C LEU A 33 2.90 -7.78 0.09
N GLU A 34 4.23 -7.92 0.06
CA GLU A 34 5.01 -7.90 -1.18
C GLU A 34 4.56 -8.98 -2.18
N LYS A 35 4.39 -10.21 -1.68
CA LYS A 35 3.86 -11.31 -2.50
C LYS A 35 2.43 -11.04 -2.97
N MET A 36 1.60 -10.41 -2.13
CA MET A 36 0.25 -10.02 -2.52
C MET A 36 0.27 -8.94 -3.61
N LEU A 37 1.14 -7.94 -3.49
CA LEU A 37 1.30 -6.87 -4.49
C LEU A 37 1.72 -7.43 -5.86
N ALA A 38 2.60 -8.43 -5.87
CA ALA A 38 3.02 -9.11 -7.10
C ALA A 38 1.85 -9.83 -7.82
N LEU A 39 0.89 -10.36 -7.06
CA LEU A 39 -0.27 -11.07 -7.61
C LEU A 39 -1.48 -10.16 -7.87
N HIS A 40 -1.61 -9.07 -7.13
CA HIS A 40 -2.76 -8.17 -7.15
C HIS A 40 -2.31 -6.72 -7.03
N ARG A 41 -2.58 -5.93 -8.07
CA ARG A 41 -2.27 -4.49 -8.13
C ARG A 41 -3.53 -3.66 -7.97
N PRO A 42 -3.93 -3.27 -6.74
CA PRO A 42 -5.11 -2.45 -6.53
C PRO A 42 -4.88 -1.02 -7.06
N ARG A 43 -5.95 -0.29 -7.40
CA ARG A 43 -5.81 1.12 -7.83
C ARG A 43 -5.24 2.02 -6.74
N SER A 44 -5.55 1.71 -5.48
CA SER A 44 -5.07 2.46 -4.32
C SER A 44 -4.86 1.55 -3.13
N TRP A 45 -3.85 1.84 -2.33
CA TRP A 45 -3.47 1.11 -1.13
C TRP A 45 -3.05 2.08 -0.04
N ALA A 46 -3.86 2.18 1.03
CA ALA A 46 -3.52 2.97 2.20
C ALA A 46 -2.97 2.09 3.34
N PHE A 47 -1.95 2.57 4.02
CA PHE A 47 -1.30 1.86 5.13
C PHE A 47 -0.79 2.80 6.24
N GLY A 48 -0.56 2.22 7.43
CA GLY A 48 -0.05 2.91 8.63
C GLY A 48 1.35 2.45 9.01
N HIS A 49 1.61 2.21 10.31
CA HIS A 49 2.90 1.73 10.88
C HIS A 49 4.09 2.70 10.86
N TRP A 50 4.22 3.49 9.81
CA TRP A 50 5.40 4.34 9.59
C TRP A 50 5.27 5.73 10.23
N HIS A 51 4.05 6.10 10.66
CA HIS A 51 3.70 7.35 11.35
C HIS A 51 4.14 8.62 10.57
N GLU A 52 4.19 8.51 9.25
CA GLU A 52 4.63 9.55 8.34
C GLU A 52 3.68 9.60 7.13
N ARG A 53 3.18 10.81 6.81
CA ARG A 53 2.37 11.05 5.61
C ARG A 53 3.22 10.89 4.37
N ARG A 54 2.84 9.97 3.47
CA ARG A 54 3.40 9.86 2.11
C ARG A 54 2.29 9.47 1.14
N ASP A 55 2.36 9.98 -0.08
CA ASP A 55 1.40 9.64 -1.12
C ASP A 55 2.14 9.61 -2.45
N TRP A 56 2.24 8.44 -3.05
CA TRP A 56 3.00 8.28 -4.29
C TRP A 56 2.49 7.11 -5.14
N PRO A 57 2.41 7.28 -6.47
CA PRO A 57 2.14 6.17 -7.38
C PRO A 57 3.37 5.28 -7.56
N VAL A 58 3.20 3.98 -7.38
CA VAL A 58 4.20 2.94 -7.69
C VAL A 58 3.53 1.88 -8.57
N ASP A 59 4.05 1.68 -9.78
CA ASP A 59 3.60 0.65 -10.73
C ASP A 59 2.08 0.59 -10.94
N GLY A 60 1.43 1.77 -11.06
CA GLY A 60 -0.01 1.89 -11.30
C GLY A 60 -0.88 1.72 -10.05
N THR A 61 -0.29 1.51 -8.88
CA THR A 61 -0.96 1.54 -7.57
C THR A 61 -0.63 2.85 -6.86
N ARG A 62 -1.64 3.61 -6.44
CA ARG A 62 -1.42 4.76 -5.54
C ARG A 62 -1.23 4.28 -4.11
N PHE A 63 -0.05 4.46 -3.56
CA PHE A 63 0.26 4.12 -2.18
C PHE A 63 0.16 5.34 -1.27
N ILE A 64 -0.51 5.18 -0.14
CA ILE A 64 -0.78 6.27 0.81
C ILE A 64 -0.36 5.79 2.22
N ALA A 65 0.75 6.32 2.73
CA ALA A 65 1.12 6.15 4.13
C ALA A 65 0.49 7.27 4.96
N LEU A 66 -0.12 6.90 6.08
CA LEU A 66 -0.72 7.85 7.00
C LEU A 66 0.13 8.00 8.28
N GLU A 67 0.24 9.25 8.71
CA GLU A 67 0.64 9.67 10.04
C GLU A 67 -0.36 9.22 11.10
N GLU A 68 0.05 9.28 12.38
CA GLU A 68 -0.85 8.96 13.49
C GLU A 68 -2.05 9.92 13.53
N GLY A 69 -3.26 9.37 13.60
CA GLY A 69 -4.52 10.14 13.54
C GLY A 69 -4.84 10.72 12.16
N GLY A 70 -3.99 10.50 11.15
CA GLY A 70 -4.22 10.91 9.78
C GLY A 70 -5.38 10.14 9.14
N TRP A 71 -6.03 10.77 8.17
CA TRP A 71 -7.11 10.18 7.39
C TRP A 71 -6.97 10.48 5.90
N VAL A 72 -7.63 9.65 5.09
CA VAL A 72 -7.75 9.84 3.64
C VAL A 72 -9.07 9.26 3.14
N ASP A 73 -9.73 10.02 2.27
CA ASP A 73 -10.86 9.50 1.50
C ASP A 73 -10.34 8.67 0.33
N LEU A 74 -10.69 7.37 0.33
CA LEU A 74 -10.38 6.51 -0.80
C LEU A 74 -11.48 6.64 -1.85
N PRO A 75 -11.12 6.79 -3.14
CA PRO A 75 -12.11 6.85 -4.20
C PRO A 75 -12.87 5.52 -4.29
N ASP A 76 -14.17 5.62 -4.54
CA ASP A 76 -15.07 4.47 -4.69
C ASP A 76 -14.58 3.52 -5.81
N GLN A 77 -14.44 2.24 -5.48
CA GLN A 77 -14.08 1.21 -6.45
C GLN A 77 -15.31 0.83 -7.26
N LYS A 78 -15.80 1.73 -8.13
CA LYS A 78 -16.82 1.32 -9.11
C LYS A 78 -16.26 0.19 -9.97
N MET A 79 -16.85 -0.99 -9.86
CA MET A 79 -16.57 -2.13 -10.75
C MET A 79 -16.70 -1.66 -12.21
N PRO A 80 -15.82 -2.09 -13.12
CA PRO A 80 -16.05 -1.87 -14.53
C PRO A 80 -17.39 -2.53 -14.92
N PRO A 81 -18.22 -1.88 -15.75
CA PRO A 81 -19.56 -2.37 -16.10
C PRO A 81 -19.58 -3.70 -16.86
N SER A 82 -18.42 -4.29 -17.19
CA SER A 82 -18.31 -5.54 -17.95
C SER A 82 -18.44 -6.84 -17.12
N MET A 83 -18.69 -6.76 -15.81
CA MET A 83 -18.90 -7.95 -14.95
C MET A 83 -20.21 -7.91 -14.14
N ALA A 84 -21.13 -7.00 -14.46
CA ALA A 84 -22.50 -7.14 -14.00
C ALA A 84 -23.13 -8.34 -14.73
N ARG A 85 -23.37 -9.44 -14.02
CA ARG A 85 -24.05 -10.61 -14.59
C ARG A 85 -25.36 -10.15 -15.24
N PRO A 86 -25.68 -10.58 -16.48
CA PRO A 86 -26.99 -10.32 -17.04
C PRO A 86 -28.05 -10.96 -16.15
N ARG A 87 -29.09 -10.18 -15.84
CA ARG A 87 -30.31 -10.66 -15.17
C ARG A 87 -31.14 -11.48 -16.14
#